data_AF-A0A942PZK6-F1
#
_entry.id   AF-A0A942PZK6-F1
#
_cell.length_a   1.000
_cell.length_b   1.000
_cell.length_c   1.000
_cell.angle_alpha   90.00
_cell.angle_beta   90.00
_cell.angle_gamma   90.00
#
_symmetry.space_group_name_H-M   'P 1'
#
loop_
_entity.id
_entity.type
_entity.pdbx_description
1 polymer ?
#
loop_
_entity_poly.entity_id
_entity_poly.type
_entity_poly.pdbx_seq_one_letter_code
_entity_poly.pdbx_strand_id
1 'polypeptide(L)'
;MATPSININIFILKINSFENCSAVNIGQNLLADWHNSDKKNQGFGQLMGDDSPIVGTRSLVDDRDQIDAPSSFESVPFKLD
;
A
#
# COMPACT_ATOMS: atom_id res chain seq x y z
N MET A 1 10.91 39.10 1.11
CA MET A 1 11.35 37.78 1.60
C MET A 1 11.44 36.87 0.39
N ALA A 2 12.61 36.31 0.10
CA ALA A 2 12.73 35.32 -0.96
C ALA A 2 11.98 34.06 -0.51
N THR A 3 10.94 33.68 -1.26
CA THR A 3 10.27 32.39 -1.07
C THR A 3 11.35 31.30 -1.22
N PRO A 4 11.48 30.35 -0.29
CA PRO A 4 12.41 29.25 -0.47
C PRO A 4 12.02 28.48 -1.74
N SER A 5 12.81 28.62 -2.80
CA SER A 5 12.64 27.85 -4.02
C SER A 5 13.31 26.50 -3.84
N ILE A 6 12.54 25.42 -3.93
CA ILE A 6 13.08 24.06 -3.90
C ILE A 6 13.18 23.60 -5.35
N ASN A 7 14.39 23.47 -5.87
CA ASN A 7 14.63 22.89 -7.18
C ASN A 7 14.86 21.38 -7.03
N ILE A 8 14.01 20.57 -7.64
CA ILE A 8 14.06 19.12 -7.56
C ILE A 8 14.14 18.57 -8.98
N ASN A 9 15.34 18.23 -9.42
CA ASN A 9 15.55 17.61 -10.73
C ASN A 9 15.57 16.10 -10.55
N ILE A 10 14.61 15.43 -11.17
CA ILE A 10 14.54 13.97 -11.19
C ILE A 10 14.83 13.53 -12.62
N PHE A 11 15.96 12.87 -12.82
CA PHE A 11 16.36 12.37 -14.13
C PHE A 11 15.45 11.21 -14.56
N ILE A 12 15.29 10.20 -13.71
CA ILE A 12 14.35 9.10 -13.89
C ILE A 12 13.86 8.64 -12.51
N LEU A 13 12.55 8.44 -12.38
CA LEU A 13 11.95 7.72 -11.26
C LEU A 13 11.18 6.54 -11.82
N LYS A 14 11.72 5.33 -11.60
CA LYS A 14 11.04 4.09 -11.97
C LYS A 14 10.49 3.44 -10.72
N ILE A 15 9.19 3.22 -10.73
CA ILE A 15 8.45 2.54 -9.68
C ILE A 15 7.80 1.33 -10.33
N ASN A 16 8.14 0.17 -9.81
CA ASN A 16 7.66 -1.11 -10.33
C ASN A 16 6.33 -1.52 -9.71
N SER A 17 6.16 -1.28 -8.41
CA SER A 17 4.86 -1.31 -7.74
C SER A 17 4.89 -0.45 -6.49
N PHE A 18 3.71 0.06 -6.14
CA PHE A 18 3.37 0.53 -4.81
C PHE A 18 2.04 -0.10 -4.46
N GLU A 19 1.92 -0.63 -3.26
CA GLU A 19 0.68 -1.28 -2.83
C GLU A 19 0.32 -0.86 -1.42
N ASN A 20 -0.99 -0.78 -1.17
CA ASN A 20 -1.63 -0.58 0.12
C ASN A 20 -1.04 0.57 0.96
N CYS A 21 -1.77 1.68 1.07
CA CYS A 21 -1.32 2.79 1.94
C CYS A 21 0.12 3.24 1.55
N SER A 22 0.36 3.33 0.26
CA SER A 22 1.65 3.70 -0.31
C SER A 22 1.61 5.08 -0.96
N ALA A 23 2.66 5.88 -0.77
CA ALA A 23 2.77 7.23 -1.31
C ALA A 23 4.19 7.52 -1.80
N VAL A 24 4.30 8.29 -2.90
CA VAL A 24 5.56 8.91 -3.32
C VAL A 24 5.37 10.39 -3.35
N ASN A 25 5.92 11.04 -2.33
CA ASN A 25 5.70 12.45 -2.09
C ASN A 25 7.01 13.21 -2.16
N ILE A 26 6.98 14.36 -2.82
CA ILE A 26 8.13 15.25 -3.02
C ILE A 26 7.72 16.64 -2.55
N GLY A 27 8.58 17.30 -1.77
CA GLY A 27 8.27 18.60 -1.14
C GLY A 27 7.59 18.46 0.24
N GLN A 28 7.01 19.55 0.73
CA GLN A 28 6.34 19.57 2.03
C GLN A 28 4.96 18.90 1.91
N ASN A 29 4.80 17.74 2.55
CA ASN A 29 3.57 16.94 2.51
C ASN A 29 3.12 16.58 3.93
N LEU A 30 1.84 16.75 4.22
CA LEU A 30 1.19 16.23 5.42
C LEU A 30 0.29 15.08 4.98
N LEU A 31 0.59 13.87 5.45
CA LEU A 31 -0.26 12.69 5.25
C LEU A 31 -0.95 12.37 6.58
N ALA A 32 -2.16 12.88 6.78
CA ALA A 32 -2.98 12.59 7.96
C ALA A 32 -3.98 11.47 7.67
N ASP A 33 -4.41 10.77 8.72
CA ASP A 33 -5.45 9.71 8.69
C ASP A 33 -5.22 8.64 7.61
N TRP A 34 -3.95 8.28 7.43
CA TRP A 34 -3.52 7.36 6.41
C TRP A 34 -3.63 5.92 6.90
N HIS A 35 -4.62 5.19 6.41
CA HIS A 35 -4.89 3.83 6.85
C HIS A 35 -5.20 2.89 5.69
N ASN A 36 -4.90 1.61 5.88
CA ASN A 36 -5.25 0.56 4.95
C ASN A 36 -5.52 -0.73 5.73
N SER A 37 -6.58 -1.43 5.35
CA SER A 37 -6.80 -2.82 5.74
C SER A 37 -6.88 -3.61 4.46
N ASP A 38 -6.11 -4.69 4.41
CA ASP A 38 -6.03 -5.56 3.25
C ASP A 38 -5.77 -6.96 3.75
N LYS A 39 -6.64 -7.90 3.37
CA LYS A 39 -6.37 -9.32 3.49
C LYS A 39 -6.23 -9.89 2.09
N LYS A 40 -5.16 -10.64 1.91
CA LYS A 40 -4.86 -11.34 0.67
C LYS A 40 -4.69 -12.80 0.97
N ASN A 41 -5.50 -13.59 0.28
CA ASN A 41 -5.42 -15.03 0.29
C ASN A 41 -4.98 -15.51 -1.10
N GLN A 42 -3.67 -15.39 -1.36
CA GLN A 42 -3.11 -15.58 -2.71
C GLN A 42 -2.18 -16.78 -2.75
N GLY A 43 -2.35 -17.62 -3.77
CA GLY A 43 -1.60 -18.87 -3.90
C GLY A 43 -0.21 -18.68 -4.49
N PHE A 44 -0.08 -17.77 -5.46
CA PHE A 44 1.21 -17.43 -6.08
C PHE A 44 1.70 -16.03 -5.73
N GLY A 45 0.98 -15.31 -4.87
CA GLY A 45 1.29 -13.93 -4.52
C GLY A 45 1.22 -12.98 -5.72
N GLN A 46 2.06 -11.96 -5.69
CA GLN A 46 2.11 -10.88 -6.68
C GLN A 46 3.47 -10.85 -7.38
N LEU A 47 3.44 -10.64 -8.70
CA LEU A 47 4.61 -10.33 -9.49
C LEU A 47 4.60 -8.86 -9.85
N MET A 48 5.65 -8.14 -9.48
CA MET A 48 5.71 -6.72 -9.69
C MET A 48 7.10 -6.31 -10.18
N GLY A 49 7.13 -5.51 -11.24
CA GLY A 49 8.35 -4.99 -11.85
C GLY A 49 8.80 -5.71 -13.10
N ASP A 50 9.93 -5.23 -13.61
CA ASP A 50 10.52 -5.77 -14.83
C ASP A 50 10.95 -7.23 -14.65
N ASP A 51 10.88 -7.99 -15.75
CA ASP A 51 11.40 -9.35 -15.83
C ASP A 51 10.92 -10.26 -14.68
N SER A 52 9.61 -10.25 -14.43
CA SER A 52 8.95 -11.14 -13.46
C SER A 52 8.17 -12.27 -14.15
N PRO A 53 8.82 -13.27 -14.80
CA PRO A 53 8.11 -14.40 -15.40
C PRO A 53 7.74 -15.45 -14.35
N ILE A 54 6.52 -15.97 -14.43
CA ILE A 54 6.08 -17.16 -13.70
C ILE A 54 5.95 -18.32 -14.69
N VAL A 55 6.58 -19.47 -14.38
CA VAL A 55 6.51 -20.69 -15.19
C VAL A 55 6.34 -21.92 -14.30
N GLY A 56 5.46 -22.83 -14.69
CA GLY A 56 5.31 -24.15 -14.04
C GLY A 56 4.62 -24.14 -12.68
N THR A 57 3.86 -23.10 -12.38
CA THR A 57 3.26 -22.87 -11.06
C THR A 57 1.97 -23.69 -10.84
N ARG A 58 1.86 -24.34 -9.66
CA ARG A 58 0.62 -24.95 -9.14
C ARG A 58 0.35 -24.42 -7.72
N SER A 59 -0.85 -23.89 -7.45
CA SER A 59 -1.23 -23.34 -6.14
C SER A 59 -2.59 -23.87 -5.74
N LEU A 60 -2.73 -24.13 -4.46
CA LEU A 60 -4.01 -24.37 -3.81
C LEU A 60 -4.05 -23.43 -2.61
N VAL A 61 -5.16 -22.71 -2.46
CA VAL A 61 -5.38 -21.80 -1.35
C VAL A 61 -6.67 -22.23 -0.68
N ASP A 62 -6.58 -22.59 0.58
CA ASP A 62 -7.70 -23.04 1.40
C ASP A 62 -7.74 -22.14 2.63
N ASP A 63 -8.75 -21.27 2.69
CA ASP A 63 -8.93 -20.28 3.74
C ASP A 63 -10.34 -20.46 4.29
N ARG A 64 -10.40 -21.25 5.37
CA ARG A 64 -11.64 -21.66 6.02
C ARG A 64 -11.74 -20.97 7.37
N ASP A 65 -12.11 -19.71 7.34
CA ASP A 65 -12.53 -18.95 8.50
C ASP A 65 -13.95 -18.38 8.30
N GLN A 66 -14.57 -17.92 9.40
CA GLN A 66 -15.91 -17.31 9.39
C GLN A 66 -15.82 -15.77 9.28
N ILE A 67 -14.69 -15.19 9.69
CA ILE A 67 -14.41 -13.76 9.65
C ILE A 67 -12.94 -13.60 9.23
N ASP A 68 -12.75 -12.90 8.12
CA ASP A 68 -11.52 -12.88 7.33
C ASP A 68 -10.57 -11.75 7.78
N ALA A 69 -11.07 -10.51 7.81
CA ALA A 69 -10.31 -9.31 8.15
C ALA A 69 -11.23 -8.19 8.64
N PRO A 70 -11.66 -8.22 9.92
CA PRO A 70 -12.41 -7.11 10.49
C PRO A 70 -11.46 -5.94 10.71
N SER A 71 -11.76 -4.77 10.13
CA SER A 71 -10.95 -3.57 10.30
C SER A 71 -11.78 -2.38 10.74
N SER A 72 -11.24 -1.60 11.68
CA SER A 72 -11.81 -0.35 12.17
C SER A 72 -10.75 0.74 12.16
N PHE A 73 -11.13 1.94 11.73
CA PHE A 73 -10.25 3.12 11.66
C PHE A 73 -10.81 4.30 12.45
N GLU A 74 -11.55 4.00 13.51
CA GLU A 74 -12.15 5.00 14.38
C GLU A 74 -11.07 5.79 15.12
N SER A 75 -11.11 7.12 15.02
CA SER A 75 -10.20 8.02 15.73
C SER A 75 -10.65 8.32 17.17
N VAL A 76 -11.87 7.91 17.54
CA VAL A 76 -12.44 8.07 18.89
C VAL A 76 -12.97 6.72 19.41
N PRO A 77 -12.64 6.32 20.65
CA PRO A 77 -13.24 5.12 21.23
C PRO A 77 -14.73 5.34 21.43
N PHE A 78 -15.53 4.34 21.06
CA PHE A 78 -16.98 4.25 21.24
C PHE A 78 -17.40 4.88 22.59
N LYS A 79 -18.19 5.97 22.55
CA LYS A 79 -18.82 6.48 23.77
C LYS A 79 -19.93 5.50 24.15
N LEU A 80 -19.75 4.86 25.31
CA LEU A 80 -20.83 4.18 26.01
C LEU A 80 -21.76 5.28 26.55
N ASP A 81 -22.92 5.43 25.94
CA ASP A 81 -24.07 6.07 26.59
C ASP A 81 -24.65 5.14 27.67
#